data_AF-A0A4P6MU02-F1
#
_entry.id   AF-A0A4P6MU02-F1
#
_cell.length_a   1.000
_cell.length_b   1.000
_cell.length_c   1.000
_cell.angle_alpha   90.00
_cell.angle_beta   90.00
_cell.angle_gamma   90.00
#
_symmetry.space_group_name_H-M   'P 1'
#
loop_
_entity.id
_entity.type
_entity.pdbx_description
1 polymer ?
#
loop_
_entity_poly.entity_id
_entity_poly.type
_entity_poly.pdbx_seq_one_letter_code
_entity_poly.pdbx_strand_id
1 'polypeptide(L)'
;MTILDFDFSDEVKNVMQNPELIENKIKARKKMVEFWFLIALVLFIGVAAIYFFINSFNFAKSINITILVLITLVLIGFYVYAFICLFTLLVFVKTVKLIKQGNKNQARKIYKIYKILKFEWNYNKNVNKN
;
A
#
# COMPACT_ATOMS: atom_id res chain seq x y z
N MET A 1 -13.86 20.08 -13.82
CA MET A 1 -12.55 19.63 -13.31
C MET A 1 -12.79 18.35 -12.53
N THR A 2 -12.05 17.27 -12.82
CA THR A 2 -12.22 16.01 -12.07
C THR A 2 -11.52 16.12 -10.71
N ILE A 3 -11.94 15.32 -9.73
CA ILE A 3 -11.26 15.24 -8.42
C ILE A 3 -9.78 14.86 -8.60
N LEU A 4 -9.49 13.95 -9.53
CA LEU A 4 -8.11 13.60 -9.90
C LEU A 4 -7.28 14.82 -10.33
N ASP A 5 -7.84 15.71 -11.14
CA ASP A 5 -7.13 16.88 -11.66
C ASP A 5 -6.93 17.92 -10.57
N PHE A 6 -7.92 18.09 -9.70
CA PHE A 6 -7.82 18.97 -8.54
C PHE A 6 -6.72 18.49 -7.59
N ASP A 7 -6.80 17.23 -7.14
CA ASP A 7 -5.81 16.62 -6.25
C ASP A 7 -4.40 16.62 -6.85
N PHE A 8 -4.28 16.35 -8.15
CA PHE A 8 -2.99 16.38 -8.84
C PHE A 8 -2.41 17.78 -8.90
N SER A 9 -3.23 18.80 -9.15
CA SER A 9 -2.77 20.20 -9.17
C SER A 9 -2.27 20.67 -7.81
N ASP A 10 -2.96 20.28 -6.73
CA ASP A 10 -2.52 20.52 -5.35
C ASP A 10 -1.23 19.76 -5.02
N GLU A 11 -1.09 18.52 -5.47
CA GLU A 11 0.14 17.75 -5.27
C GLU A 11 1.32 18.38 -6.03
N VAL A 12 1.11 18.87 -7.26
CA VAL A 12 2.14 19.61 -8.01
C VAL A 12 2.54 20.89 -7.27
N LYS A 13 1.57 21.65 -6.74
CA LYS A 13 1.85 22.85 -5.93
C LYS A 13 2.68 22.51 -4.70
N ASN A 14 2.31 21.45 -3.98
CA ASN A 14 3.04 21.00 -2.81
C ASN A 14 4.47 20.52 -3.13
N VAL A 15 4.68 19.84 -4.26
CA VAL A 15 6.02 19.43 -4.69
C VAL A 15 6.93 20.62 -5.00
N MET A 16 6.39 21.69 -5.56
CA MET A 16 7.17 22.86 -5.99
C MET A 16 7.36 23.89 -4.88
N GLN A 17 6.35 24.08 -4.02
CA GLN A 17 6.31 25.15 -3.02
C GLN A 17 6.58 24.67 -1.59
N ASN A 18 6.29 23.40 -1.28
CA ASN A 18 6.38 22.85 0.07
C ASN A 18 7.12 21.49 0.09
N PRO A 19 8.42 21.46 -0.24
CA PRO A 19 9.17 20.20 -0.36
C PRO A 19 9.18 19.38 0.95
N GLU A 20 9.20 20.04 2.11
CA GLU A 20 9.14 19.40 3.43
C GLU A 20 7.85 18.60 3.66
N LEU A 21 6.71 19.12 3.18
CA LEU A 21 5.43 18.41 3.28
C LEU A 21 5.46 17.11 2.48
N ILE A 22 6.08 17.12 1.30
CA ILE A 22 6.22 15.92 0.45
C ILE A 22 7.17 14.92 1.08
N GLU A 23 8.29 15.37 1.64
CA GLU A 23 9.23 14.50 2.33
C GLU A 23 8.57 13.81 3.54
N ASN A 24 7.80 14.55 4.33
CA ASN A 24 7.03 14.01 5.43
C ASN A 24 5.98 12.99 4.96
N LYS A 25 5.26 13.26 3.86
CA LYS A 25 4.34 12.27 3.25
C LYS A 25 5.05 10.99 2.83
N ILE A 26 6.24 11.10 2.21
CA ILE A 26 7.04 9.93 1.81
C ILE A 26 7.50 9.15 3.04
N LYS A 27 8.00 9.84 4.07
CA LYS A 27 8.46 9.23 5.33
C LYS A 27 7.33 8.50 6.05
N ALA A 28 6.14 9.11 6.13
CA ALA A 28 4.96 8.48 6.73
C ALA A 28 4.55 7.21 5.97
N ARG A 29 4.59 7.23 4.64
CA ARG A 29 4.31 6.04 3.82
C ARG A 29 5.37 4.94 3.98
N LYS A 30 6.66 5.30 4.07
CA LYS A 30 7.73 4.34 4.36
C LYS A 30 7.48 3.63 5.68
N LYS A 31 7.19 4.39 6.75
CA LYS A 31 6.84 3.83 8.06
C LYS A 31 5.62 2.90 7.99
N MET A 32 4.59 3.28 7.23
CA MET A 32 3.42 2.42 7.04
C MET A 32 3.78 1.10 6.34
N VAL A 33 4.63 1.13 5.32
CA VAL A 33 5.13 -0.07 4.65
C VAL A 33 5.93 -0.94 5.61
N GLU A 34 6.90 -0.35 6.32
CA GLU A 34 7.70 -1.04 7.33
C GLU A 34 6.83 -1.72 8.39
N PHE A 35 5.80 -1.03 8.88
CA PHE A 35 4.84 -1.56 9.84
C PHE A 35 4.11 -2.80 9.32
N TRP A 36 3.56 -2.74 8.10
CA TRP A 36 2.84 -3.87 7.52
C TRP A 36 3.75 -5.06 7.18
N PHE A 37 4.99 -4.80 6.76
CA PHE A 37 5.99 -5.84 6.58
C PHE A 37 6.37 -6.51 7.90
N LEU A 38 6.50 -5.74 8.98
CA LEU A 38 6.80 -6.28 10.31
C LEU A 38 5.66 -7.16 10.82
N ILE A 39 4.40 -6.73 10.63
CA ILE A 39 3.23 -7.56 10.95
C ILE A 39 3.28 -8.88 10.17
N ALA A 40 3.50 -8.82 8.85
CA ALA A 40 3.56 -10.02 8.02
C ALA A 40 4.66 -10.99 8.49
N LEU A 41 5.83 -10.46 8.87
CA LEU A 41 6.94 -11.24 9.39
C LEU A 41 6.64 -11.88 10.76
N VAL A 42 6.05 -11.14 11.69
CA VAL A 42 5.64 -11.67 13.01
C VAL A 42 4.62 -12.79 12.85
N LEU A 43 3.63 -12.60 11.97
CA LEU A 43 2.62 -13.60 11.71
C LEU A 43 3.21 -14.86 11.06
N PHE A 44 4.18 -14.72 10.16
CA PHE A 44 4.88 -15.86 9.54
C PHE A 44 5.65 -16.69 10.55
N ILE A 45 6.38 -16.05 11.47
CA ILE A 45 7.08 -16.73 12.56
C ILE A 45 6.08 -17.45 13.47
N GLY A 46 4.96 -16.80 13.79
CA GLY A 46 3.89 -17.40 14.60
C GLY A 46 3.31 -18.67 13.96
N VAL A 47 3.08 -18.66 12.65
CA VAL A 47 2.57 -19.85 11.93
C VAL A 47 3.60 -20.96 11.82
N ALA A 48 4.88 -20.62 11.61
CA ALA A 48 5.96 -21.61 11.64
C ALA A 48 6.04 -22.31 13.01
N ALA A 49 5.90 -21.55 14.10
CA ALA A 49 5.86 -22.11 15.45
C ALA A 49 4.64 -23.03 15.65
N ILE A 50 3.43 -22.58 15.27
CA ILE A 50 2.20 -23.38 15.36
C ILE A 50 2.34 -24.68 14.56
N TYR A 51 2.89 -24.61 13.35
CA TYR A 51 3.14 -25.79 12.52
C TYR A 51 4.06 -26.80 13.23
N PHE A 52 5.15 -26.33 13.84
CA PHE A 52 6.06 -27.18 14.59
C PHE A 52 5.36 -27.85 15.78
N PHE A 53 4.60 -27.09 16.58
CA PHE A 53 3.83 -27.63 17.71
C PHE A 53 2.81 -28.68 17.26
N ILE A 54 2.04 -28.42 16.20
CA ILE A 54 1.04 -29.39 15.69
C ILE A 54 1.70 -30.70 15.25
N ASN A 55 2.86 -30.62 14.58
CA ASN A 55 3.59 -31.79 14.12
C ASN A 55 4.19 -32.62 15.28
N SER A 56 4.59 -31.97 16.37
CA SER A 56 5.15 -32.66 17.56
C SER A 56 4.11 -33.41 18.38
N PHE A 57 2.85 -32.97 18.43
CA PHE A 57 1.85 -33.51 19.37
C PHE A 57 0.86 -34.53 18.75
N ASN A 58 0.99 -34.87 17.46
CA ASN A 58 0.19 -35.92 16.78
C ASN A 58 -1.34 -35.81 16.99
N PHE A 59 -1.85 -34.61 17.28
CA PHE A 59 -3.27 -34.35 17.48
C PHE A 59 -4.03 -34.43 16.14
N ALA A 60 -5.20 -35.07 16.13
CA ALA A 60 -6.17 -35.22 15.04
C ALA A 60 -5.80 -34.51 13.72
N LYS A 61 -5.01 -35.21 12.89
CA LYS A 61 -4.37 -34.68 11.66
C LYS A 61 -5.32 -33.90 10.74
N SER A 62 -6.57 -34.35 10.60
CA SER A 62 -7.56 -33.74 9.67
C SER A 62 -8.00 -32.33 10.09
N ILE A 63 -8.42 -32.15 11.35
CA ILE A 63 -8.94 -30.85 11.85
C ILE A 63 -7.83 -29.79 11.89
N ASN A 64 -6.60 -30.21 12.22
CA ASN A 64 -5.44 -29.33 12.28
C ASN A 64 -5.00 -28.82 10.90
N ILE A 65 -5.11 -29.64 9.84
CA ILE A 65 -4.75 -29.23 8.48
C ILE A 65 -5.72 -28.14 7.97
N THR A 66 -7.03 -28.29 8.20
CA THR A 66 -8.01 -27.29 7.76
C THR A 66 -7.79 -25.94 8.42
N ILE A 67 -7.52 -25.91 9.73
CA ILE A 67 -7.23 -24.67 10.46
C ILE A 67 -5.92 -24.04 9.95
N LEU A 68 -4.88 -24.84 9.71
CA LEU A 68 -3.61 -24.36 9.17
C LEU A 68 -3.78 -23.73 7.77
N VAL A 69 -4.60 -24.35 6.91
CA VAL A 69 -4.90 -23.81 5.57
C VAL A 69 -5.64 -22.47 5.66
N LEU A 70 -6.64 -22.35 6.54
CA LEU A 70 -7.37 -21.09 6.76
C LEU A 70 -6.45 -19.98 7.26
N ILE A 71 -5.59 -20.28 8.24
CA ILE A 71 -4.60 -19.32 8.75
C ILE A 71 -3.65 -18.90 7.61
N THR A 72 -3.18 -19.84 6.80
CA THR A 72 -2.28 -19.55 5.66
C THR A 72 -2.93 -18.62 4.64
N LEU A 73 -4.22 -18.81 4.33
CA LEU A 73 -4.95 -17.90 3.42
C LEU A 73 -5.05 -16.47 3.98
N VAL A 74 -5.31 -16.32 5.28
CA VAL A 74 -5.33 -15.01 5.94
C VAL A 74 -3.95 -14.36 5.88
N LEU A 75 -2.87 -15.12 6.11
CA LEU A 75 -1.51 -14.61 5.99
C LEU A 75 -1.19 -14.10 4.59
N ILE A 76 -1.55 -14.87 3.56
CA ILE A 76 -1.35 -14.46 2.17
C ILE A 76 -2.02 -13.11 1.93
N GLY A 77 -3.22 -12.88 2.49
CA GLY A 77 -3.90 -11.58 2.45
C GLY A 77 -3.07 -10.44 3.05
N PHE A 78 -2.48 -10.63 4.24
CA PHE A 78 -1.59 -9.63 4.86
C PHE A 78 -0.34 -9.35 4.02
N TYR A 79 0.28 -10.38 3.45
CA TYR A 79 1.43 -10.22 2.56
C TYR A 79 1.07 -9.44 1.30
N VAL A 80 -0.02 -9.81 0.62
CA VAL A 80 -0.52 -9.09 -0.55
C VAL A 80 -0.78 -7.62 -0.21
N TYR A 81 -1.39 -7.34 0.93
CA TYR A 81 -1.62 -5.97 1.38
C TYR A 81 -0.34 -5.18 1.64
N ALA A 82 0.67 -5.78 2.28
CA ALA A 82 1.98 -5.17 2.49
C ALA A 82 2.67 -4.84 1.16
N PHE A 83 2.59 -5.73 0.17
CA PHE A 83 3.08 -5.50 -1.19
C PHE A 83 2.33 -4.37 -1.91
N ILE A 84 1.01 -4.27 -1.76
CA ILE A 84 0.22 -3.16 -2.31
C ILE A 84 0.67 -1.83 -1.70
N CYS A 85 0.94 -1.79 -0.38
CA CYS A 85 1.45 -0.60 0.29
C CYS A 85 2.82 -0.18 -0.26
N LEU A 86 3.73 -1.14 -0.45
CA LEU A 86 5.05 -0.89 -1.04
C LEU A 86 4.93 -0.36 -2.47
N PHE A 87 4.09 -0.98 -3.29
CA PHE A 87 3.88 -0.55 -4.67
C PHE A 87 3.28 0.86 -4.72
N THR A 88 2.33 1.16 -3.83
CA THR A 88 1.75 2.51 -3.69
C THR A 88 2.80 3.57 -3.34
N LEU A 89 3.74 3.25 -2.44
CA LEU A 89 4.87 4.12 -2.12
C LEU A 89 5.77 4.35 -3.34
N LEU A 90 6.16 3.29 -4.04
CA LEU A 90 7.02 3.38 -5.23
C LEU A 90 6.39 4.25 -6.33
N VAL A 91 5.09 4.05 -6.59
CA VAL A 91 4.34 4.85 -7.55
C VAL A 91 4.28 6.32 -7.11
N PHE A 92 4.02 6.58 -5.83
CA PHE A 92 4.00 7.96 -5.31
C PHE A 92 5.35 8.67 -5.45
N VAL A 93 6.45 8.01 -5.07
CA VAL A 93 7.82 8.54 -5.21
C VAL A 93 8.14 8.82 -6.69
N LYS A 94 7.74 7.91 -7.59
CA LYS A 94 7.93 8.09 -9.03
C LYS A 94 7.13 9.28 -9.57
N THR A 95 5.89 9.49 -9.09
CA THR A 95 5.10 10.68 -9.44
C THR A 95 5.80 11.96 -9.01
N VAL A 96 6.27 12.04 -7.76
CA VAL A 96 7.00 13.22 -7.25
C VAL A 96 8.23 13.51 -8.11
N LYS A 97 9.00 12.47 -8.49
CA LYS A 97 10.18 12.62 -9.35
C LYS A 97 9.82 13.19 -10.72
N LEU A 98 8.75 12.71 -11.35
CA LEU A 98 8.29 13.21 -12.66
C LEU A 98 7.77 14.64 -12.59
N ILE A 99 7.11 15.02 -11.48
CA ILE A 99 6.66 16.40 -11.26
C ILE A 99 7.88 17.34 -11.20
N LYS A 100 8.92 16.96 -10.42
CA LYS A 100 10.17 17.74 -10.33
C LYS A 100 10.89 17.88 -11.68
N GLN A 101 10.79 16.87 -12.54
CA GLN A 101 11.36 16.88 -13.90
C GLN A 101 10.52 17.68 -14.91
N GLY A 102 9.37 18.25 -14.50
CA GLY A 102 8.48 19.00 -15.39
C GLY A 102 7.64 18.15 -16.33
N ASN A 103 7.72 16.81 -16.26
CA ASN A 103 6.96 15.90 -17.11
C ASN A 103 5.54 15.66 -16.56
N LYS A 104 4.71 16.72 -16.63
CA LYS A 104 3.37 16.76 -16.04
C LYS A 104 2.42 15.71 -16.62
N ASN A 105 2.51 15.43 -17.92
CA ASN A 105 1.64 14.47 -18.59
C ASN A 105 1.89 13.04 -18.11
N GLN A 106 3.16 12.65 -17.98
CA GLN A 106 3.52 11.33 -17.46
C GLN A 106 3.24 11.24 -15.95
N ALA A 107 3.54 12.30 -15.19
CA ALA A 107 3.23 12.37 -13.77
C ALA A 107 1.73 12.17 -13.48
N ARG A 108 0.84 12.81 -14.27
CA ARG A 108 -0.62 12.65 -14.14
C ARG A 108 -1.08 11.21 -14.36
N LYS A 109 -0.53 10.54 -15.39
CA LYS A 109 -0.83 9.13 -15.67
C LYS A 109 -0.44 8.23 -14.49
N ILE A 110 0.75 8.43 -13.92
CA ILE A 110 1.23 7.64 -12.77
C ILE A 110 0.45 7.99 -11.50
N TYR A 111 0.07 9.26 -11.30
CA TYR A 111 -0.77 9.67 -10.17
C TYR A 111 -2.16 9.01 -10.19
N LYS A 112 -2.74 8.81 -11.39
CA LYS A 112 -3.98 8.04 -11.56
C LYS A 112 -3.82 6.60 -11.06
N ILE A 113 -2.71 5.93 -11.41
CA ILE A 113 -2.40 4.58 -10.93
C ILE A 113 -2.27 4.57 -9.40
N TYR A 114 -1.60 5.57 -8.83
CA TYR A 114 -1.49 5.74 -7.38
C TYR A 114 -2.86 5.85 -6.69
N LYS A 115 -3.81 6.62 -7.25
CA LYS A 115 -5.19 6.73 -6.73
C LYS A 115 -5.96 5.41 -6.80
N ILE A 116 -5.79 4.66 -7.89
CA ILE A 116 -6.39 3.32 -8.05
C ILE A 116 -5.85 2.35 -6.99
N LEU A 117 -4.53 2.33 -6.79
CA LEU A 117 -3.88 1.46 -5.78
C LEU A 117 -4.29 1.79 -4.35
N LYS A 118 -4.62 3.05 -4.09
CA LYS A 118 -5.17 3.49 -2.79
C LYS A 118 -6.67 3.19 -2.64
N PHE A 119 -7.28 2.53 -3.62
CA PHE A 119 -8.73 2.25 -3.66
C PHE A 119 -9.60 3.52 -3.54
N GLU A 120 -9.15 4.65 -4.09
CA GLU A 120 -9.91 5.90 -4.05
C GLU A 120 -10.87 6.04 -5.25
N TRP A 121 -11.83 5.12 -5.42
CA TRP A 121 -12.73 5.00 -6.59
C TRP A 121 -13.50 6.28 -6.99
N ASN A 122 -13.63 7.24 -6.08
CA ASN A 122 -14.28 8.52 -6.34
C ASN A 122 -13.44 9.49 -7.18
N TYR A 123 -12.20 9.17 -7.54
CA TYR A 123 -11.28 10.08 -8.23
C TYR A 123 -11.79 10.60 -9.59
N ASN A 124 -12.71 9.87 -10.26
CA ASN A 124 -13.32 10.26 -11.53
C ASN A 124 -14.55 11.17 -11.38
N LYS A 125 -15.07 11.40 -10.17
CA LYS A 125 -16.21 12.30 -9.97
C LYS A 125 -15.81 13.75 -10.30
N ASN A 126 -16.78 14.51 -10.80
CA ASN A 126 -16.60 15.94 -11.01
C ASN A 126 -16.64 16.68 -9.67
N VAL A 127 -15.81 17.70 -9.53
CA VAL A 127 -15.91 18.64 -8.41
C VAL A 127 -17.15 19.50 -8.65
N ASN A 128 -18.22 19.31 -7.86
CA ASN A 128 -19.32 20.26 -7.82
C ASN A 128 -18.78 21.55 -7.21
N LYS A 129 -18.65 22.59 -8.03
CA LYS A 129 -18.46 23.96 -7.56
C LYS A 129 -19.82 24.46 -7.08
N ASN A 130 -20.06 24.41 -5.77
CA ASN A 130 -21.02 25.31 -5.12
C ASN A 130 -20.24 26.52 -4.62
#